data_AF-A0A7C9RBS4-F1
#
_entry.id   AF-A0A7C9RBS4-F1
#
_cell.length_a   1.000
_cell.length_b   1.000
_cell.length_c   1.000
_cell.angle_alpha   90.00
_cell.angle_beta   90.00
_cell.angle_gamma   90.00
#
_symmetry.space_group_name_H-M   'P 1'
#
loop_
_entity.id
_entity.type
_entity.pdbx_description
1 polymer ?
#
loop_
_entity_poly.entity_id
_entity_poly.type
_entity_poly.pdbx_seq_one_letter_code
_entity_poly.pdbx_strand_id
1 'polypeptide(L)'
;MHDLISGILMPSAEMTSPIWIGKVSPNMFAKRYGISRTHVARIFRQAREAGLLGWAKNSNRGDCWVSPELVRAYRSWQAVKLAALSQAFHYACLQIGIRR
;
A
#
# COMPACT_ATOMS: atom_id res chain seq x y z
N MET A 1 3.27 -0.07 2.40
CA MET A 1 2.19 -0.24 1.39
C MET A 1 1.89 1.09 0.70
N HIS A 2 1.65 2.17 1.44
CA HIS A 2 1.41 3.49 0.84
C HIS A 2 2.49 3.90 -0.18
N ASP A 3 3.76 3.79 0.20
CA ASP A 3 4.88 4.19 -0.68
C ASP A 3 5.08 3.29 -1.90
N LEU A 4 4.43 2.13 -1.94
CA LEU A 4 4.43 1.30 -3.15
C LEU A 4 3.43 1.84 -4.18
N ILE A 5 2.37 2.50 -3.74
CA ILE A 5 1.15 2.72 -4.53
C ILE A 5 0.86 4.21 -4.76
N SER A 6 1.41 5.11 -3.92
CA SER A 6 1.12 6.55 -3.97
C SER A 6 1.45 7.20 -5.33
N GLY A 7 2.47 6.71 -6.03
CA GLY A 7 2.86 7.18 -7.36
C GLY A 7 2.14 6.51 -8.53
N ILE A 8 1.23 5.56 -8.29
CA ILE A 8 0.56 4.79 -9.35
C ILE A 8 -0.78 5.44 -9.69
N LEU A 9 -1.09 5.62 -10.97
CA LEU A 9 -2.43 6.04 -11.42
C LEU A 9 -3.49 4.98 -11.06
N MET A 10 -4.77 5.36 -11.04
CA MET A 10 -5.85 4.37 -10.86
C MET A 10 -5.86 3.41 -12.04
N PRO A 11 -5.65 2.09 -11.83
CA PRO A 11 -5.81 1.15 -12.91
C PRO A 11 -7.28 1.10 -13.32
N SER A 12 -7.55 0.96 -14.61
CA SER A 12 -8.90 0.65 -15.09
C SER A 12 -9.37 -0.70 -14.54
N ALA A 13 -10.68 -0.93 -14.58
CA ALA A 13 -11.27 -2.20 -14.13
C ALA A 13 -10.69 -3.40 -14.89
N GLU A 14 -10.51 -3.25 -16.20
CA GLU A 14 -10.04 -4.30 -17.11
C GLU A 14 -8.53 -4.57 -17.05
N MET A 15 -7.74 -3.70 -16.41
CA MET A 15 -6.29 -3.87 -16.38
C MET A 15 -5.90 -5.03 -15.44
N THR A 16 -5.22 -6.02 -16.02
CA THR A 16 -4.69 -7.21 -15.35
C THR A 16 -3.16 -7.31 -15.41
N SER A 17 -2.52 -6.55 -16.30
CA SER A 17 -1.06 -6.57 -16.46
C SER A 17 -0.33 -6.00 -15.23
N PRO A 18 0.83 -6.55 -14.84
CA PRO A 18 1.67 -6.02 -13.78
C PRO A 18 2.08 -4.55 -14.01
N ILE A 19 2.09 -3.76 -12.94
CA ILE A 19 2.49 -2.35 -12.95
C ILE A 19 3.88 -2.24 -12.33
N TRP A 20 4.87 -1.84 -13.12
CA TRP A 20 6.25 -1.68 -12.67
C TRP A 20 6.42 -0.37 -11.89
N ILE A 21 7.00 -0.47 -10.70
CA ILE A 21 7.21 0.65 -9.77
C ILE A 21 8.69 0.92 -9.45
N GLY A 22 9.58 0.29 -10.24
CA GLY A 22 11.02 0.40 -10.07
C GLY A 22 11.53 -0.28 -8.80
N LYS A 23 12.66 0.19 -8.28
CA LYS A 23 13.38 -0.50 -7.20
C LYS A 23 12.67 -0.39 -5.86
N VAL A 24 12.32 -1.55 -5.30
CA VAL A 24 11.75 -1.69 -3.96
C VAL A 24 12.68 -2.55 -3.09
N SER A 25 13.02 -2.05 -1.91
CA SER A 25 13.91 -2.73 -0.95
C SER A 25 13.23 -2.91 0.40
N PRO A 26 13.18 -4.14 0.96
CA PRO A 26 12.66 -4.37 2.31
C PRO A 26 13.32 -3.52 3.39
N ASN A 27 14.60 -3.18 3.23
CA ASN A 27 15.33 -2.34 4.20
C ASN A 27 14.79 -0.92 4.25
N MET A 28 14.41 -0.37 3.09
CA MET A 28 13.82 0.97 3.01
C MET A 28 12.49 1.00 3.79
N PHE A 29 11.65 -0.02 3.60
CA PHE A 29 10.37 -0.14 4.30
C PHE A 29 10.57 -0.35 5.81
N ALA A 30 11.49 -1.21 6.22
CA ALA A 30 11.79 -1.42 7.63
C ALA A 30 12.17 -0.09 8.32
N LYS A 31 13.07 0.67 7.71
CA LYS A 31 13.51 1.98 8.23
C LYS A 31 12.36 2.99 8.26
N ARG A 32 11.58 3.09 7.18
CA ARG A 32 10.52 4.11 7.04
C ARG A 32 9.34 3.88 7.98
N TYR A 33 8.98 2.62 8.22
CA TYR A 33 7.83 2.27 9.06
C TYR A 33 8.23 1.86 10.49
N GLY A 34 9.51 1.89 10.85
CA GLY A 34 9.98 1.54 12.20
C GLY A 34 9.74 0.08 12.58
N ILE A 35 9.65 -0.83 11.61
CA ILE A 35 9.36 -2.26 11.82
C ILE A 35 10.55 -3.13 11.44
N SER A 36 10.60 -4.35 11.98
CA SER A 36 11.72 -5.26 11.71
C SER A 36 11.80 -5.66 10.23
N ARG A 37 13.03 -5.82 9.73
CA ARG A 37 13.29 -6.28 8.36
C ARG A 37 12.67 -7.64 8.07
N THR A 38 12.71 -8.54 9.05
CA THR A 38 12.10 -9.88 8.96
C THR A 38 10.58 -9.79 8.79
N HIS A 39 9.93 -8.87 9.49
CA HIS A 39 8.48 -8.66 9.36
C HIS A 39 8.12 -8.16 7.96
N VAL A 40 8.84 -7.15 7.45
CA VAL A 40 8.65 -6.65 6.07
C VAL A 40 8.87 -7.76 5.04
N ALA A 41 9.96 -8.52 5.17
CA ALA A 41 10.26 -9.62 4.26
C ALA A 41 9.16 -10.69 4.26
N ARG A 42 8.59 -11.01 5.43
CA ARG A 42 7.46 -11.92 5.55
C ARG A 42 6.21 -11.38 4.84
N ILE A 43 5.86 -10.11 5.03
CA ILE A 43 4.72 -9.49 4.33
C ILE A 43 4.94 -9.54 2.82
N PHE A 44 6.13 -9.20 2.33
CA PHE A 44 6.45 -9.24 0.91
C PHE A 44 6.40 -10.66 0.35
N ARG A 45 6.84 -11.66 1.12
CA ARG A 45 6.73 -13.07 0.73
C ARG A 45 5.26 -13.48 0.58
N GLN A 46 4.41 -13.17 1.56
CA GLN A 46 2.98 -13.48 1.51
C GLN A 46 2.29 -12.80 0.32
N ALA A 47 2.59 -11.51 0.08
CA ALA A 47 2.04 -10.79 -1.06
C ALA A 47 2.52 -11.37 -2.40
N ARG A 48 3.76 -11.85 -2.49
CA ARG A 48 4.28 -12.53 -3.67
C ARG A 48 3.63 -13.90 -3.90
N GLU A 49 3.47 -14.69 -2.84
CA GLU A 49 2.75 -15.97 -2.87
C GLU A 49 1.29 -15.78 -3.34
N ALA A 50 0.68 -14.64 -3.00
CA ALA A 50 -0.65 -14.25 -3.45
C ALA A 50 -0.69 -13.59 -4.84
N GLY A 51 0.44 -13.49 -5.56
CA GLY A 51 0.50 -12.84 -6.88
C GLY A 51 0.28 -11.33 -6.88
N LEU A 52 0.29 -10.69 -5.71
CA LEU A 52 -0.04 -9.27 -5.57
C LEU A 52 1.13 -8.35 -5.91
N LEU A 53 2.36 -8.85 -5.81
CA LEU A 53 3.59 -8.16 -6.19
C LEU A 53 4.71 -9.14 -6.53
N GLY A 54 5.75 -8.65 -7.18
CA GLY A 54 6.93 -9.45 -7.47
C GLY A 54 8.11 -8.62 -7.95
N TRP A 55 9.20 -9.30 -8.29
CA TRP A 55 10.41 -8.68 -8.83
C TRP A 55 10.76 -9.31 -10.17
N ALA A 56 11.50 -8.57 -11.00
CA ALA A 56 12.02 -9.07 -12.27
C ALA A 56 12.97 -10.27 -12.09
N LYS A 57 13.64 -10.36 -10.93
CA LYS A 57 14.51 -11.48 -10.56
C LYS A 57 13.80 -12.37 -9.54
N ASN A 58 14.24 -13.63 -9.42
CA ASN A 58 13.71 -14.56 -8.42
C ASN A 58 13.95 -14.16 -6.95
N SER A 59 14.65 -13.05 -6.71
CA SER A 59 14.90 -12.45 -5.38
C SER A 59 14.13 -11.14 -5.19
N ASN A 60 13.97 -10.65 -3.96
CA ASN A 60 13.40 -9.32 -3.67
C ASN A 60 14.36 -8.16 -4.02
N ARG A 61 15.04 -8.24 -5.16
CA ARG A 61 16.04 -7.29 -5.65
C ARG A 61 15.75 -6.94 -7.10
N GLY A 62 16.05 -5.68 -7.45
CA GLY A 62 15.79 -5.14 -8.77
C GLY A 62 14.43 -4.47 -8.85
N ASP A 63 13.92 -4.33 -10.06
CA ASP A 63 12.64 -3.69 -10.29
C ASP A 63 11.51 -4.58 -9.78
N CYS A 64 10.56 -3.93 -9.13
CA CYS A 64 9.39 -4.49 -8.52
C CYS A 64 8.17 -4.15 -9.38
N TRP A 65 7.24 -5.07 -9.46
CA TRP A 65 5.92 -4.85 -10.00
C TRP A 65 4.86 -5.13 -8.93
N VAL A 66 3.72 -4.48 -9.07
CA VAL A 66 2.51 -4.75 -8.28
C VAL A 66 1.35 -5.09 -9.20
N SER A 67 0.44 -5.93 -8.73
CA SER A 67 -0.79 -6.23 -9.46
C SER A 67 -1.74 -5.02 -9.44
N PRO A 68 -2.56 -4.83 -10.49
CA PRO A 68 -3.66 -3.86 -10.46
C PRO A 68 -4.64 -4.12 -9.30
N GLU A 69 -4.83 -5.38 -8.92
CA GLU A 69 -5.65 -5.77 -7.77
C GLU A 69 -5.14 -5.19 -6.45
N LEU A 70 -3.84 -5.30 -6.18
CA LEU A 70 -3.22 -4.74 -4.98
C LEU A 70 -3.45 -3.22 -4.89
N VAL A 71 -3.34 -2.52 -6.02
CA VAL A 71 -3.55 -1.07 -6.10
C VAL A 71 -5.01 -0.71 -5.78
N ARG A 72 -5.98 -1.43 -6.36
CA ARG A 72 -7.41 -1.23 -6.09
C ARG A 72 -7.75 -1.52 -4.64
N ALA A 73 -7.35 -2.69 -4.13
CA ALA A 73 -7.61 -3.12 -2.76
C ALA A 73 -7.04 -2.11 -1.74
N TYR A 74 -5.79 -1.66 -1.95
CA TYR A 74 -5.17 -0.66 -1.09
C TYR A 74 -5.96 0.65 -1.07
N ARG A 75 -6.41 1.14 -2.23
CA ARG A 75 -7.14 2.41 -2.34
C ARG A 75 -8.55 2.32 -1.76
N SER A 76 -9.24 1.22 -1.96
CA SER A 76 -10.51 0.94 -1.27
C SER A 76 -10.34 0.98 0.24
N TRP A 77 -9.30 0.32 0.77
CA TRP A 77 -9.03 0.36 2.20
C TRP A 77 -8.63 1.76 2.70
N GLN A 78 -7.84 2.53 1.93
CA GLN A 78 -7.55 3.92 2.28
C GLN A 78 -8.81 4.76 2.37
N ALA A 79 -9.75 4.61 1.43
CA ALA A 79 -11.00 5.36 1.43
C ALA A 79 -11.84 5.05 2.68
N VAL A 80 -12.01 3.78 3.02
CA VAL A 80 -12.75 3.35 4.24
C VAL A 80 -12.12 3.93 5.49
N LYS A 81 -10.79 3.81 5.63
CA LYS A 81 -10.06 4.33 6.79
C LYS A 81 -10.21 5.85 6.93
N LEU A 82 -10.07 6.59 5.82
CA LEU A 82 -10.18 8.05 5.83
C LEU A 82 -11.62 8.52 6.11
N ALA A 83 -12.62 7.81 5.58
CA ALA A 83 -14.03 8.10 5.88
C ALA A 83 -14.33 7.93 7.37
N ALA A 84 -13.89 6.81 7.96
CA ALA A 84 -14.05 6.56 9.40
C ALA A 84 -13.34 7.62 10.24
N LEU A 85 -12.12 8.02 9.87
CA LEU A 85 -11.38 9.08 10.56
C LEU A 85 -12.09 10.43 10.44
N SER A 86 -12.57 10.78 9.26
CA SER A 86 -13.33 12.01 9.02
C SER A 86 -14.59 12.08 9.87
N GLN A 87 -15.32 10.96 9.97
CA GLN A 87 -16.52 10.87 10.79
C GLN A 87 -16.19 11.00 12.29
N ALA A 88 -15.19 10.28 12.80
CA ALA A 88 -14.76 10.39 14.19
C ALA A 88 -14.30 11.81 14.55
N PHE A 89 -13.54 12.45 13.65
CA PHE A 89 -13.09 13.82 13.82
C PHE A 89 -14.27 14.81 13.85
N HIS A 90 -15.24 14.65 12.94
CA HIS A 90 -16.45 15.47 12.92
C HIS A 90 -17.23 15.38 14.24
N TYR A 91 -17.43 14.16 14.77
CA TYR A 91 -18.07 13.96 16.06
C TYR A 91 -17.29 14.61 17.22
N ALA A 92 -15.96 14.48 17.24
CA ALA A 92 -15.14 15.13 18.25
C ALA A 92 -15.26 16.66 18.21
N CYS A 93 -15.27 17.28 17.02
CA CYS A 93 -15.48 18.72 16.88
C CYS A 93 -16.85 19.17 17.44
N LEU A 94 -17.91 18.40 17.18
CA LEU A 94 -19.25 18.67 17.74
C LEU A 94 -19.25 18.59 19.27
N GLN A 95 -18.54 17.63 19.86
CA GLN A 95 -18.47 17.46 21.32
C GLN A 95 -17.64 18.55 22.02
N ILE A 96 -16.59 19.06 21.37
CA ILE A 96 -15.69 20.08 21.94
C ILE A 96 -16.23 21.51 21.66
N GLY A 97 -17.36 21.65 20.96
CA GLY A 97 -17.95 22.95 20.61
C GLY A 97 -17.18 23.72 19.53
N ILE A 98 -16.22 23.07 18.86
CA ILE A 98 -15.52 23.63 17.70
C ILE A 98 -16.44 23.47 16.50
N ARG A 99 -17.27 24.48 16.25
CA ARG A 99 -17.98 24.59 14.97
C ARG A 99 -16.97 25.03 13.90
N ARG A 100 -16.75 24.17 12.90
CA ARG A 100 -16.13 24.58 11.64
C ARG A 100 -17.17 25.22 10.73
#